data_AF-A0A8H6PKZ0-F1
#
_entry.id   AF-A0A8H6PKZ0-F1
#
_cell.length_a   1.000
_cell.length_b   1.000
_cell.length_c   1.000
_cell.angle_alpha   90.00
_cell.angle_beta   90.00
_cell.angle_gamma   90.00
#
_symmetry.space_group_name_H-M   'P 1'
#
loop_
_entity.id
_entity.type
_entity.pdbx_description
1 polymer ?
#
loop_
_entity_poly.entity_id
_entity_poly.type
_entity_poly.pdbx_seq_one_letter_code
_entity_poly.pdbx_strand_id
1 'polypeptide(L)'
;MSATGQEWITKTMLCLQEELVPFTSGSESQSCSDLKQYALGTHAGCYVKSGVCTLPIEDWGKILEIVAPALISQPENFKSAFETAGDCVLLYIWLLARASRSSVSSLD
;
A
#
# COMPACT_ATOMS: atom_id res chain seq x y z
N MET A 1 12.30 7.56 9.09
CA MET A 1 12.12 6.11 8.90
C MET A 1 13.41 5.37 9.19
N SER A 2 13.35 4.07 9.47
CA SER A 2 14.45 3.11 9.38
C SER A 2 14.96 2.98 7.93
N ALA A 3 16.03 2.21 7.69
CA ALA A 3 16.49 1.91 6.34
C ALA A 3 15.42 1.21 5.49
N THR A 4 14.75 0.20 6.04
CA THR A 4 13.65 -0.52 5.38
C THR A 4 12.47 0.40 5.09
N GLY A 5 12.14 1.30 6.02
CA GLY A 5 11.09 2.29 5.81
C GLY A 5 11.43 3.30 4.70
N GLN A 6 12.70 3.72 4.56
CA GLN A 6 13.12 4.56 3.44
C GLN A 6 13.02 3.80 2.10
N GLU A 7 13.42 2.54 2.07
CA GLU A 7 13.29 1.70 0.88
C GLU A 7 11.82 1.52 0.47
N TRP A 8 10.93 1.31 1.44
CA TRP A 8 9.49 1.26 1.21
C TRP A 8 8.94 2.56 0.60
N ILE A 9 9.39 3.73 1.08
CA ILE A 9 9.01 5.03 0.50
C ILE A 9 9.43 5.09 -0.96
N THR A 10 10.69 4.76 -1.29
CA THR A 10 11.18 4.82 -2.67
C THR A 10 10.40 3.87 -3.59
N LYS A 11 10.17 2.63 -3.15
CA LYS A 11 9.37 1.63 -3.90
C LYS A 11 7.93 2.08 -4.10
N THR A 12 7.32 2.64 -3.06
CA THR A 12 5.95 3.16 -3.12
C THR A 12 5.85 4.30 -4.11
N MET A 13 6.76 5.27 -4.05
CA MET A 13 6.78 6.42 -4.96
C MET A 13 6.92 5.97 -6.41
N LEU A 14 7.82 5.02 -6.69
CA LEU A 14 7.99 4.47 -8.03
C LEU A 14 6.70 3.79 -8.52
N CYS A 15 6.10 2.92 -7.69
CA CYS A 15 4.85 2.25 -8.04
C CYS A 15 3.73 3.24 -8.37
N LEU A 16 3.54 4.26 -7.53
CA LEU A 16 2.52 5.29 -7.75
C LEU A 16 2.74 6.06 -9.05
N GLN A 17 4.00 6.35 -9.41
CA GLN A 17 4.35 7.03 -10.65
C GLN A 17 4.12 6.13 -11.87
N GLU A 18 4.47 4.85 -11.77
CA GLU A 18 4.28 3.86 -12.86
C GLU A 18 2.81 3.66 -13.21
N GLU A 19 1.91 3.63 -12.21
CA GLU A 19 0.45 3.53 -12.44
C GLU A 19 -0.10 4.70 -13.26
N LEU A 20 0.56 5.87 -13.23
CA LEU A 20 0.13 7.04 -14.00
C LEU A 20 0.70 7.09 -15.43
N VAL A 21 1.68 6.23 -15.77
CA VAL A 21 2.32 6.21 -17.10
C VAL A 21 1.29 6.06 -18.25
N PRO A 22 0.26 5.20 -18.17
CA PRO A 22 -0.75 5.07 -19.23
C PRO A 22 -1.48 6.37 -19.59
N PHE A 23 -1.52 7.35 -18.68
CA PHE A 23 -2.21 8.63 -18.87
C PHE A 23 -1.31 9.72 -19.46
N THR A 24 -0.03 9.43 -19.71
CA THR A 24 0.95 10.43 -20.19
C THR A 24 0.91 10.65 -21.71
N SER A 25 0.31 9.74 -22.48
CA SER A 25 0.29 9.78 -23.96
C SER A 25 -0.81 10.68 -24.56
N GLY A 26 -1.68 11.28 -23.74
CA GLY A 26 -2.75 12.19 -24.20
C GLY A 26 -3.88 11.51 -24.99
N SER A 27 -3.90 10.18 -25.04
CA SER A 27 -4.92 9.38 -25.74
C SER A 27 -6.19 9.13 -24.90
N GLU A 28 -6.11 9.34 -23.59
CA GLU A 28 -7.23 9.22 -22.65
C GLU A 28 -7.81 10.61 -22.36
N SER A 29 -9.04 10.90 -22.81
CA SER A 29 -9.77 12.10 -22.42
C SER A 29 -10.33 11.95 -21.00
N GLN A 30 -9.47 11.80 -19.99
CA GLN A 30 -9.89 11.77 -18.59
C GLN A 30 -9.92 13.17 -18.00
N SER A 31 -10.95 13.46 -17.20
CA SER A 31 -10.98 14.68 -16.41
C SER A 31 -9.98 14.61 -15.25
N CYS A 32 -9.59 15.77 -14.69
CA CYS A 32 -8.78 15.78 -13.47
C CYS A 32 -9.43 15.02 -12.30
N SER A 33 -10.77 14.94 -12.29
CA SER A 33 -11.50 14.17 -11.27
C SER A 33 -11.32 12.67 -11.47
N ASP A 34 -11.42 12.19 -12.70
CA ASP A 34 -11.25 10.76 -13.02
C ASP A 34 -9.82 10.31 -12.73
N LEU A 35 -8.84 11.14 -13.11
CA LEU A 35 -7.43 10.88 -12.82
C LEU A 35 -7.14 10.87 -11.32
N LYS A 36 -7.72 11.79 -10.54
CA LYS A 36 -7.62 11.79 -9.08
C LYS A 36 -8.21 10.51 -8.49
N GLN A 37 -9.39 10.10 -8.94
CA GLN A 37 -10.06 8.90 -8.43
C GLN A 37 -9.28 7.62 -8.78
N TYR A 38 -8.74 7.54 -9.99
CA TYR A 38 -7.86 6.46 -10.41
C TYR A 38 -6.60 6.42 -9.52
N ALA A 39 -5.90 7.56 -9.40
CA ALA A 39 -4.68 7.65 -8.60
C ALA A 39 -4.92 7.22 -7.15
N LEU A 40 -5.99 7.70 -6.50
CA LEU A 40 -6.33 7.30 -5.13
C LEU A 40 -6.60 5.79 -5.00
N GLY A 41 -7.18 5.17 -6.04
CA GLY A 41 -7.44 3.73 -6.09
C GLY A 41 -6.21 2.84 -6.14
N THR A 42 -5.04 3.36 -6.54
CA THR A 42 -3.80 2.56 -6.62
C THR A 42 -2.98 2.55 -5.34
N HIS A 43 -3.28 3.45 -4.39
CA HIS A 43 -2.45 3.66 -3.20
C HIS A 43 -2.33 2.40 -2.35
N ALA A 44 -3.45 1.72 -2.06
CA ALA A 44 -3.43 0.52 -1.24
C ALA A 44 -2.57 -0.59 -1.85
N GLY A 45 -2.77 -0.86 -3.14
CA GLY A 45 -1.98 -1.84 -3.89
C GLY A 45 -0.48 -1.51 -3.88
N CYS A 46 -0.11 -0.26 -4.13
CA CYS A 46 1.28 0.18 -4.11
C CYS A 46 1.93 0.10 -2.71
N TYR A 47 1.20 0.43 -1.64
CA TYR A 47 1.71 0.31 -0.27
C TYR A 47 2.01 -1.14 0.11
N VAL A 48 1.07 -2.05 -0.20
CA VAL A 48 1.22 -3.49 0.09
C VAL A 48 2.34 -4.10 -0.75
N LYS A 49 2.35 -3.85 -2.07
CA LYS A 49 3.39 -4.35 -2.99
C LYS A 49 4.79 -3.88 -2.61
N SER A 50 4.90 -2.68 -2.03
CA SER A 50 6.17 -2.11 -1.57
C SER A 50 6.62 -2.64 -0.21
N GLY A 51 5.76 -3.37 0.52
CA GLY A 51 6.11 -4.07 1.76
C GLY A 51 5.66 -3.39 3.06
N VAL A 52 4.63 -2.52 3.03
CA VAL A 52 4.16 -1.81 4.23
C VAL A 52 3.82 -2.79 5.38
N CYS A 53 3.25 -3.95 5.05
CA CYS A 53 2.77 -4.92 6.02
C CYS A 53 3.90 -5.56 6.85
N THR A 54 5.13 -5.51 6.37
CA THR A 54 6.31 -6.11 7.00
C THR A 54 7.28 -5.06 7.57
N LEU A 55 6.88 -3.78 7.59
CA LEU A 55 7.71 -2.72 8.15
C LEU A 55 7.88 -2.87 9.68
N PRO A 56 9.04 -2.46 10.21
CA PRO A 56 9.24 -2.33 11.65
C PRO A 56 8.18 -1.43 12.32
N ILE A 57 7.90 -1.68 13.59
CA ILE A 57 6.83 -0.97 14.32
C ILE A 57 7.13 0.53 14.49
N GLU A 58 8.42 0.90 14.59
CA GLU A 58 8.86 2.29 14.63
C GLU A 58 8.56 3.05 13.33
N ASP A 59 8.46 2.34 12.20
CA ASP A 59 8.11 2.95 10.93
C ASP A 59 6.60 3.18 10.82
N TRP A 60 5.79 2.25 11.31
CA TRP A 60 4.34 2.46 11.42
C TRP A 60 3.99 3.69 12.26
N GLY A 61 4.69 3.92 13.37
CA GLY A 61 4.50 5.12 14.20
C GLY A 61 4.68 6.42 13.40
N LYS A 62 5.73 6.50 12.57
CA LYS A 62 6.02 7.68 11.73
C LYS A 62 5.04 7.81 10.56
N ILE A 63 4.61 6.70 9.95
CA ILE A 63 3.60 6.72 8.89
C ILE A 63 2.29 7.29 9.43
N LEU A 64 1.85 6.85 10.61
CA LEU A 64 0.62 7.34 11.23
C LEU A 64 0.70 8.82 11.59
N GLU A 65 1.84 9.30 12.08
CA GLU A 65 2.07 10.72 12.35
C GLU A 65 1.85 11.61 11.11
N ILE A 66 2.32 11.15 9.94
CA ILE A 66 2.22 11.88 8.68
C ILE A 66 0.82 11.78 8.07
N VAL A 67 0.22 10.59 8.11
CA VAL A 67 -1.01 10.29 7.37
C VAL A 67 -2.27 10.65 8.15
N ALA A 68 -2.25 10.60 9.50
CA ALA A 68 -3.44 10.86 10.32
C ALA A 68 -4.12 12.22 10.04
N PRO A 69 -3.40 13.36 9.89
CA PRO A 69 -4.04 14.63 9.54
C PRO A 69 -4.74 14.59 8.17
N ALA A 70 -4.17 13.88 7.19
CA ALA A 70 -4.72 13.74 5.85
C ALA A 70 -5.97 12.84 5.81
N LEU A 71 -6.04 11.84 6.69
CA LEU A 71 -7.22 10.97 6.84
C LEU A 71 -8.40 11.70 7.48
N ILE A 72 -8.13 12.58 8.44
CA ILE A 72 -9.18 13.35 9.14
C ILE A 72 -9.77 14.44 8.23
N SER A 73 -8.92 15.04 7.38
CA SER A 73 -9.32 16.19 6.56
C SER A 73 -9.94 15.82 5.20
N GLN A 74 -9.66 14.63 4.66
CA GLN A 74 -10.13 14.20 3.34
C GLN A 74 -10.69 12.77 3.39
N PRO A 75 -12.03 12.61 3.37
CA PRO A 75 -12.69 11.31 3.46
C PRO A 75 -12.26 10.33 2.35
N GLU A 76 -11.91 10.83 1.17
CA GLU A 76 -11.43 10.02 0.05
C GLU A 76 -10.10 9.29 0.34
N ASN A 77 -9.27 9.84 1.24
CA ASN A 77 -7.99 9.22 1.65
C ASN A 77 -8.21 8.06 2.65
N PHE A 78 -9.38 8.00 3.31
CA PHE A 78 -9.69 6.96 4.27
C PHE A 78 -9.86 5.59 3.62
N LYS A 79 -10.37 5.56 2.38
CA LYS A 79 -10.61 4.32 1.64
C LYS A 79 -9.30 3.55 1.40
N SER A 80 -8.28 4.22 0.88
CA SER A 80 -6.99 3.56 0.58
C SER A 80 -6.27 3.11 1.85
N ALA A 81 -6.36 3.86 2.95
CA ALA A 81 -5.82 3.44 4.24
C ALA A 81 -6.53 2.20 4.80
N PHE A 82 -7.87 2.13 4.69
CA PHE A 82 -8.65 0.96 5.12
C PHE A 82 -8.37 -0.28 4.26
N GLU A 83 -8.30 -0.12 2.93
CA GLU A 83 -7.94 -1.20 2.00
C GLU A 83 -6.54 -1.73 2.29
N THR A 84 -5.56 -0.86 2.53
CA THR A 84 -4.19 -1.26 2.92
C THR A 84 -4.19 -2.11 4.19
N ALA A 85 -4.93 -1.69 5.21
CA ALA A 85 -5.04 -2.42 6.47
C ALA A 85 -5.68 -3.80 6.27
N GLY A 86 -6.76 -3.88 5.49
CA GLY A 86 -7.41 -5.14 5.12
C GLY A 86 -6.48 -6.10 4.39
N ASP A 87 -5.75 -5.61 3.40
CA ASP A 87 -4.82 -6.41 2.61
C ASP A 87 -3.64 -6.93 3.43
N CYS A 88 -3.13 -6.14 4.40
CA CYS A 88 -2.12 -6.62 5.33
C CYS A 88 -2.66 -7.74 6.22
N VAL A 89 -3.89 -7.66 6.72
CA VAL A 89 -4.52 -8.74 7.50
C VAL A 89 -4.66 -10.01 6.65
N LEU A 90 -5.08 -9.89 5.38
CA LEU A 90 -5.17 -11.02 4.46
C LEU A 90 -3.79 -11.66 4.20
N LEU A 91 -2.75 -10.85 4.02
CA LEU A 91 -1.37 -11.33 3.88
C LEU A 91 -0.92 -12.11 5.11
N TYR A 92 -1.21 -11.61 6.32
CA TYR A 92 -0.90 -12.32 7.57
C TYR A 92 -1.62 -13.67 7.68
N ILE A 93 -2.92 -13.71 7.36
CA ILE A 93 -3.71 -14.96 7.35
C ILE A 93 -3.09 -15.97 6.37
N TRP A 94 -2.71 -15.53 5.17
CA TRP A 94 -2.09 -16.39 4.16
C TRP A 94 -0.73 -16.94 4.64
N LEU A 95 0.12 -16.08 5.20
CA LEU A 95 1.44 -16.47 5.72
C LEU A 95 1.30 -17.51 6.86
N LEU A 96 0.37 -17.29 7.79
CA LEU A 96 0.09 -18.23 8.87
C LEU A 96 -0.43 -19.58 8.34
N ALA A 97 -1.35 -19.55 7.35
CA ALA A 97 -1.86 -20.75 6.70
C ALA A 97 -0.81 -21.49 5.85
N ARG A 98 0.17 -20.77 5.27
CA ARG A 98 1.30 -21.38 4.57
C ARG A 98 2.28 -22.01 5.56
N ALA A 99 2.63 -21.30 6.63
CA ALA A 99 3.52 -21.80 7.67
C ALA A 99 2.97 -23.06 8.33
N SER A 100 1.67 -23.09 8.65
CA SER A 100 1.03 -24.28 9.22
C SER A 100 1.04 -25.48 8.26
N ARG A 101 0.82 -25.27 6.96
CA ARG A 101 0.91 -26.33 5.94
C ARG A 101 2.34 -26.84 5.75
N SER A 102 3.35 -25.96 5.71
CA SER A 102 4.76 -26.34 5.62
C SER A 102 5.24 -27.11 6.85
N SER A 103 4.76 -26.75 8.04
CA SER A 103 5.06 -27.49 9.27
C SER A 103 4.46 -28.89 9.26
N VAL A 104 3.26 -29.07 8.68
CA VAL A 104 2.63 -30.39 8.52
C VAL A 104 3.40 -31.26 7.52
N SER A 105 3.83 -30.72 6.37
CA SER A 105 4.58 -31.48 5.35
C SER A 105 6.02 -31.83 5.74
N SER A 106 6.55 -31.26 6.83
CA SER A 106 7.91 -31.55 7.32
C SER A 106 7.94 -32.65 8.39
N LEU A 107 6.78 -33.20 8.75
CA LEU A 107 6.60 -34.26 9.74
C LEU A 107 6.26 -35.63 9.11
N ASP A 108 6.19 -35.70 7.78
CA ASP A 108 6.00 -36.93 6.98
C ASP A 108 7.32 -37.38 6.32
#